data_AF-I4B4V9-F1
#
_entry.id   AF-I4B4V9-F1
#
_cell.length_a   1.000
_cell.length_b   1.000
_cell.length_c   1.000
_cell.angle_alpha   90.00
_cell.angle_beta   90.00
_cell.angle_gamma   90.00
#
_symmetry.space_group_name_H-M   'P 1'
#
loop_
_entity.id
_entity.type
_entity.pdbx_description
1 polymer ?
#
loop_
_entity_poly.entity_id
_entity_poly.type
_entity_poly.pdbx_seq_one_letter_code
_entity_poly.pdbx_strand_id
1 'polypeptide(L)'
;MSSDVNYARADELATLVEERFMQLIEQGAFADLEPKLLELAKTGSEDQAVTLSLQFRLSDSEREREVIVAETSRAFLSDGDTYDFNNNESTLRYLCDGEIKVFQRNSCPHCWGDWPDKVKESVCPDCGYELGNQVKILIDDNACPHCLEGRVSRQEPRCDACGEQVEEKFVSWG
;
A
#
# COMPACT_ATOMS: atom_id res chain seq x y z
N MET A 1 -22.21 -16.94 -1.47
CA MET A 1 -21.79 -15.55 -1.33
C MET A 1 -20.48 -15.59 -0.58
N SER A 2 -19.36 -15.52 -1.28
CA SER A 2 -18.06 -15.32 -0.63
C SER A 2 -18.14 -13.92 -0.03
N SER A 3 -18.11 -13.80 1.30
CA SER A 3 -17.91 -12.51 1.92
C SER A 3 -16.44 -12.20 1.77
N ASP A 4 -16.09 -11.44 0.73
CA ASP A 4 -14.74 -10.90 0.57
C ASP A 4 -14.28 -10.27 1.88
N VAL A 5 -12.99 -10.40 2.19
CA VAL A 5 -12.41 -9.78 3.39
C VAL A 5 -12.69 -8.28 3.34
N ASN A 6 -13.17 -7.73 4.46
CA ASN A 6 -13.43 -6.30 4.57
C ASN A 6 -12.10 -5.54 4.63
N TYR A 7 -11.65 -5.06 3.47
CA TYR A 7 -10.38 -4.37 3.32
C TYR A 7 -10.32 -3.04 4.08
N ALA A 8 -11.44 -2.30 4.18
CA ALA A 8 -11.50 -1.08 4.97
C ALA A 8 -11.22 -1.36 6.46
N ARG A 9 -11.76 -2.45 6.99
CA ARG A 9 -11.45 -2.89 8.36
C ARG A 9 -10.01 -3.43 8.50
N ALA A 10 -9.45 -4.00 7.43
CA ALA A 10 -8.05 -4.42 7.42
C ALA A 10 -7.11 -3.21 7.48
N ASP A 11 -7.41 -2.13 6.75
CA ASP A 11 -6.68 -0.86 6.81
C ASP A 11 -6.67 -0.27 8.24
N GLU A 12 -7.82 -0.23 8.91
CA GLU A 12 -7.91 0.17 10.33
C GLU A 12 -7.05 -0.71 11.26
N LEU A 13 -7.02 -2.03 11.01
CA LEU A 13 -6.22 -2.96 11.79
C LEU A 13 -4.73 -2.82 11.49
N ALA A 14 -4.37 -2.40 10.28
CA ALA A 14 -3.00 -2.22 9.82
C ALA A 14 -2.27 -1.17 10.67
N THR A 15 -2.92 -0.03 10.93
CA THR A 15 -2.41 1.00 11.86
C THR A 15 -2.14 0.42 13.24
N LEU A 16 -3.06 -0.39 13.78
CA LEU A 16 -2.85 -1.01 15.08
C LEU A 16 -1.69 -2.02 15.08
N VAL A 17 -1.52 -2.79 13.99
CA VAL A 17 -0.39 -3.73 13.87
C VAL A 17 0.94 -3.00 13.83
N GLU A 18 1.04 -1.92 13.05
CA GLU A 18 2.21 -1.03 12.99
C GLU A 18 2.57 -0.47 14.37
N GLU A 19 1.61 0.15 15.06
CA GLU A 19 1.82 0.70 16.40
C GLU A 19 2.34 -0.36 17.39
N ARG A 20 1.80 -1.57 17.32
CA ARG A 20 2.23 -2.68 18.20
C ARG A 20 3.61 -3.19 17.86
N PHE A 21 3.98 -3.23 16.58
CA PHE A 21 5.31 -3.64 16.19
C PHE A 21 6.38 -2.63 16.64
N MET A 22 6.11 -1.33 16.47
CA MET A 22 6.99 -0.29 16.99
C MET A 22 7.16 -0.39 18.51
N GLN A 23 6.07 -0.68 19.24
CA GLN A 23 6.15 -0.93 20.69
C GLN A 23 7.03 -2.14 21.03
N LEU A 24 6.96 -3.24 20.26
CA LEU A 24 7.82 -4.42 20.48
C LEU A 24 9.30 -4.06 20.29
N ILE A 25 9.60 -3.28 19.26
CA ILE A 25 10.94 -2.76 19.00
C ILE A 25 11.43 -1.90 20.18
N GLU A 26 10.64 -0.90 20.61
CA GLU A 26 10.98 -0.01 21.72
C GLU A 26 11.18 -0.75 23.05
N GLN A 27 10.43 -1.83 23.25
CA GLN A 27 10.54 -2.69 24.43
C GLN A 27 11.73 -3.67 24.35
N GLY A 28 12.50 -3.66 23.27
CA GLY A 28 13.67 -4.52 23.09
C GLY A 28 13.32 -5.98 22.83
N ALA A 29 12.16 -6.27 22.24
CA ALA A 29 11.73 -7.65 21.94
C ALA A 29 12.69 -8.40 21.00
N PHE A 30 13.52 -7.67 20.25
CA PHE A 30 14.50 -8.22 19.31
C PHE A 30 15.95 -7.96 19.72
N ALA A 31 16.21 -7.54 20.97
CA ALA A 31 17.54 -7.12 21.42
C ALA A 31 18.61 -8.22 21.32
N ASP A 32 18.22 -9.50 21.31
CA ASP A 32 19.12 -10.64 21.11
C ASP A 32 19.51 -10.85 19.63
N LEU A 33 18.66 -10.39 18.70
CA LEU A 33 18.86 -10.47 17.26
C LEU A 33 19.60 -9.25 16.70
N GLU A 34 19.38 -8.05 17.24
CA GLU A 34 19.97 -6.80 16.73
C GLU A 34 21.50 -6.88 16.53
N PRO A 35 22.31 -7.40 17.48
CA PRO A 35 23.76 -7.51 17.27
C PRO A 35 24.13 -8.45 16.11
N LYS A 36 23.34 -9.51 15.91
CA LYS A 36 23.57 -10.48 14.82
C LYS A 36 23.24 -9.89 13.45
N LEU A 37 22.18 -9.09 13.40
CA LEU A 37 21.77 -8.38 12.18
C LEU A 37 22.78 -7.30 11.80
N LEU A 38 23.30 -6.55 12.78
CA LEU A 38 24.38 -5.57 12.57
C LEU A 38 25.68 -6.23 12.08
N GLU A 39 26.08 -7.35 12.68
CA GLU A 39 27.25 -8.09 12.21
C GLU A 39 27.09 -8.59 10.77
N LEU A 40 25.88 -9.00 10.37
CA LEU A 40 25.58 -9.35 8.99
C LEU A 40 25.66 -8.12 8.06
N ALA A 41 25.10 -6.99 8.48
CA ALA A 41 25.11 -5.74 7.70
C ALA A 41 26.54 -5.27 7.40
N LYS A 42 27.46 -5.40 8.36
CA LYS A 42 28.89 -5.07 8.19
C LYS A 42 29.61 -5.88 7.11
N THR A 43 29.03 -6.99 6.64
CA THR A 43 29.61 -7.79 5.54
C THR A 43 29.28 -7.24 4.15
N GLY A 44 28.31 -6.33 4.05
CA GLY A 44 27.89 -5.67 2.80
C GLY A 44 28.69 -4.41 2.47
N SER A 45 28.40 -3.82 1.31
CA SER A 45 28.89 -2.48 0.94
C SER A 45 28.06 -1.37 1.60
N GLU A 46 28.56 -0.13 1.58
CA GLU A 46 27.86 1.05 2.12
C GLU A 46 26.45 1.28 1.53
N ASP A 47 26.21 0.80 0.30
CA ASP A 47 24.90 0.89 -0.37
C ASP A 47 23.92 -0.26 -0.02
N GLN A 48 24.28 -1.13 0.92
CA GLN A 48 23.49 -2.31 1.31
C GLN A 48 23.05 -2.24 2.76
N ALA A 49 21.83 -2.71 3.03
CA ALA A 49 21.28 -2.82 4.38
C ALA A 49 20.72 -4.22 4.61
N VAL A 50 20.75 -4.68 5.86
CA VAL A 50 19.98 -5.83 6.32
C VAL A 50 18.68 -5.30 6.92
N THR A 51 17.54 -5.87 6.55
CA THR A 51 16.22 -5.39 7.02
C THR A 51 15.49 -6.49 7.77
N LEU A 52 14.90 -6.13 8.91
CA LEU A 52 13.90 -6.95 9.61
C LEU A 52 12.52 -6.31 9.43
N SER A 53 11.56 -7.06 8.92
CA SER A 53 10.24 -6.57 8.56
C SER A 53 9.13 -7.38 9.25
N LEU A 54 8.08 -6.69 9.70
CA LEU A 54 6.78 -7.29 10.02
C LEU A 54 5.79 -6.88 8.93
N GLN A 55 5.08 -7.86 8.37
CA GLN A 55 4.05 -7.62 7.36
C GLN A 55 2.70 -8.14 7.83
N PHE A 56 1.68 -7.30 7.69
CA PHE A 56 0.29 -7.71 7.78
C PHE A 56 -0.27 -7.91 6.39
N ARG A 57 -0.62 -9.15 6.05
CA ARG A 57 -1.10 -9.52 4.72
C ARG A 57 -2.52 -10.05 4.77
N LEU A 58 -3.30 -9.77 3.73
CA LEU A 58 -4.52 -10.49 3.42
C LEU A 58 -4.24 -11.49 2.32
N SER A 59 -4.68 -12.73 2.50
CA SER A 59 -4.46 -13.80 1.54
C SER A 59 -5.80 -14.33 1.01
N ASP A 60 -5.90 -14.45 -0.31
CA ASP A 60 -6.94 -15.21 -1.00
C ASP A 60 -6.39 -16.62 -1.24
N SER A 61 -6.85 -17.58 -0.44
CA SER A 61 -6.37 -18.97 -0.49
C SER A 61 -6.82 -19.73 -1.74
N GLU A 62 -7.91 -19.32 -2.40
CA GLU A 62 -8.36 -19.97 -3.62
C GLU A 62 -7.53 -19.53 -4.82
N ARG A 63 -7.13 -18.25 -4.83
CA ARG A 63 -6.31 -17.66 -5.91
C ARG A 63 -4.82 -17.71 -5.65
N GLU A 64 -4.40 -18.17 -4.46
CA GLU A 64 -3.01 -18.19 -3.98
C GLU A 64 -2.35 -16.81 -4.08
N ARG A 65 -3.09 -15.76 -3.69
CA ARG A 65 -2.64 -14.36 -3.78
C ARG A 65 -2.61 -13.70 -2.42
N GLU A 66 -1.70 -12.75 -2.27
CA GLU A 66 -1.57 -11.95 -1.06
C GLU A 66 -1.46 -10.48 -1.39
N VAL A 67 -1.98 -9.65 -0.50
CA VAL A 67 -1.83 -8.19 -0.55
C VAL A 67 -1.26 -7.74 0.79
N ILE A 68 -0.17 -6.97 0.76
CA ILE A 68 0.55 -6.52 1.96
C ILE A 68 -0.13 -5.26 2.49
N VAL A 69 -1.08 -5.36 3.41
CA VAL A 69 -1.83 -4.19 3.93
C VAL A 69 -0.93 -3.21 4.67
N ALA A 70 0.00 -3.71 5.48
CA ALA A 70 1.02 -2.90 6.14
C ALA A 70 2.35 -3.62 6.23
N GLU A 71 3.42 -2.83 6.20
CA GLU A 71 4.78 -3.27 6.47
C GLU A 71 5.49 -2.24 7.33
N THR A 72 6.05 -2.71 8.45
CA THR A 72 7.01 -1.94 9.24
C THR A 72 8.33 -2.65 9.28
N SER A 73 9.40 -1.89 9.07
CA SER A 73 10.73 -2.41 8.85
C SER A 73 11.77 -1.62 9.64
N ARG A 74 12.79 -2.32 10.13
CA ARG A 74 14.03 -1.74 10.66
C ARG A 74 15.20 -2.16 9.77
N ALA A 75 15.92 -1.18 9.25
CA ALA A 75 17.17 -1.39 8.53
C ALA A 75 18.39 -1.28 9.46
N PHE A 76 19.38 -2.12 9.20
CA PHE A 76 20.67 -2.19 9.87
C PHE A 76 21.76 -1.93 8.83
N LEU A 77 22.60 -0.92 9.09
CA LEU A 77 23.62 -0.43 8.17
C LEU A 77 25.02 -0.94 8.54
N SER A 78 25.93 -0.89 7.56
CA SER A 78 27.30 -1.35 7.72
C SER A 78 28.13 -0.51 8.69
N ASP A 79 27.76 0.76 8.90
CA ASP A 79 28.40 1.68 9.85
C ASP A 79 27.93 1.49 11.31
N GLY A 80 26.91 0.66 11.52
CA GLY A 80 26.32 0.41 12.83
C GLY A 80 25.02 1.18 13.10
N ASP A 81 24.62 2.08 12.20
CA ASP A 81 23.38 2.83 12.35
C ASP A 81 22.16 1.98 11.99
N THR A 82 21.00 2.42 12.51
CA THR A 82 19.69 1.82 12.23
C THR A 82 18.67 2.90 11.95
N TYR A 83 17.72 2.61 11.08
CA TYR A 83 16.54 3.45 10.89
C TYR A 83 15.29 2.61 10.69
N ASP A 84 14.16 3.14 11.15
CA ASP A 84 12.85 2.54 10.97
C ASP A 84 12.14 3.19 9.79
N PHE A 85 11.40 2.39 9.03
CA PHE A 85 10.56 2.87 7.95
C PHE A 85 9.31 2.02 7.81
N ASN A 86 8.22 2.68 7.45
CA ASN A 86 6.94 2.04 7.17
C ASN A 86 6.67 2.11 5.68
N ASN A 87 6.26 0.99 5.11
CA ASN A 87 5.80 0.91 3.73
C ASN A 87 4.34 0.47 3.75
N ASN A 88 3.47 1.40 4.14
CA ASN A 88 2.03 1.21 3.99
C ASN A 88 1.65 1.77 2.63
N GLU A 89 1.40 0.89 1.67
CA GLU A 89 0.82 1.34 0.41
C GLU A 89 -0.57 1.91 0.68
N SER A 90 -0.75 3.18 0.37
CA SER A 90 -2.01 3.86 0.64
C SER A 90 -3.16 3.21 -0.11
N THR A 91 -4.29 3.08 0.57
CA THR A 91 -5.50 2.50 0.01
C THR A 91 -6.29 3.56 -0.76
N LEU A 92 -6.98 3.11 -1.79
CA LEU A 92 -7.91 3.89 -2.59
C LEU A 92 -9.26 3.18 -2.62
N ARG A 93 -10.30 3.97 -2.80
CA ARG A 93 -11.64 3.47 -3.06
C ARG A 93 -11.81 3.33 -4.56
N TYR A 94 -12.38 2.21 -4.98
CA TYR A 94 -12.64 1.88 -6.37
C TYR A 94 -14.11 1.54 -6.54
N LEU A 95 -14.68 1.92 -7.69
CA LEU A 95 -15.88 1.32 -8.22
C LEU A 95 -15.44 0.21 -9.18
N CYS A 96 -15.64 -1.05 -8.79
CA CYS A 96 -15.27 -2.24 -9.56
C CYS A 96 -16.52 -3.09 -9.80
N ASP A 97 -16.92 -3.27 -11.06
CA ASP A 97 -18.18 -3.95 -11.42
C ASP A 97 -19.44 -3.40 -10.71
N GLY A 98 -19.45 -2.10 -10.43
CA GLY A 98 -20.55 -1.43 -9.73
C GLY A 98 -20.52 -1.57 -8.20
N GLU A 99 -19.54 -2.29 -7.64
CA GLU A 99 -19.33 -2.41 -6.20
C GLU A 99 -18.19 -1.51 -5.73
N ILE A 100 -18.35 -0.91 -4.54
CA ILE A 100 -17.27 -0.14 -3.91
C ILE A 100 -16.30 -1.11 -3.27
N LYS A 101 -15.04 -1.06 -3.70
CA LYS A 101 -13.93 -1.85 -3.14
C LYS A 101 -12.83 -0.91 -2.63
N VAL A 102 -12.26 -1.22 -1.47
CA VAL A 102 -11.08 -0.50 -0.94
C VAL A 102 -9.89 -1.40 -1.15
N PHE A 103 -8.85 -0.92 -1.83
CA PHE A 103 -7.66 -1.70 -2.17
C PHE A 103 -6.43 -0.82 -2.22
N GLN A 104 -5.26 -1.44 -2.14
CA GLN A 104 -4.01 -0.74 -2.38
C GLN A 104 -3.93 -0.11 -3.76
N ARG A 105 -3.31 1.09 -3.80
CA ARG A 105 -3.11 1.84 -5.03
C ARG A 105 -2.50 0.99 -6.14
N ASN A 106 -1.59 0.07 -5.81
CA ASN A 106 -0.90 -0.77 -6.78
C ASN A 106 -1.50 -2.17 -6.94
N SER A 107 -2.61 -2.50 -6.26
CA SER A 107 -3.31 -3.79 -6.41
C SER A 107 -4.57 -3.70 -7.28
N CYS A 108 -4.93 -4.76 -8.00
CA CYS A 108 -6.18 -4.84 -8.74
C CYS A 108 -7.37 -5.14 -7.80
N PRO A 109 -8.42 -4.30 -7.75
CA PRO A 109 -9.57 -4.54 -6.87
C PRO A 109 -10.44 -5.74 -7.29
N HIS A 110 -10.25 -6.27 -8.50
CA HIS A 110 -10.95 -7.47 -8.97
C HIS A 110 -10.19 -8.76 -8.64
N CYS A 111 -8.92 -8.85 -9.06
CA CYS A 111 -8.13 -10.09 -8.98
C CYS A 111 -7.04 -10.10 -7.91
N TRP A 112 -6.85 -8.99 -7.18
CA TRP A 112 -5.81 -8.84 -6.14
C TRP A 112 -4.37 -8.92 -6.68
N GLY A 113 -4.19 -8.87 -8.00
CA GLY A 113 -2.87 -8.91 -8.64
C GLY A 113 -2.18 -7.56 -8.66
N ASP A 114 -0.86 -7.60 -8.85
CA ASP A 114 -0.04 -6.40 -9.00
C ASP A 114 -0.44 -5.60 -10.24
N TRP A 115 -0.56 -4.30 -10.05
CA TRP A 115 -0.92 -3.35 -11.07
C TRP A 115 -0.40 -1.94 -10.67
N PRO A 116 0.92 -1.72 -10.70
CA PRO A 116 1.57 -0.54 -10.11
C PRO A 116 1.32 0.76 -10.87
N ASP A 117 1.28 0.73 -12.21
CA ASP A 117 1.17 1.92 -13.06
C ASP A 117 -0.21 2.04 -13.74
N LYS A 118 -1.31 1.86 -12.99
CA LYS A 118 -2.68 1.75 -13.56
C LYS A 118 -3.11 2.91 -14.47
N VAL A 119 -2.55 4.11 -14.28
CA VAL A 119 -2.88 5.28 -15.11
C VAL A 119 -2.22 5.18 -16.49
N LYS A 120 -0.99 4.65 -16.54
CA LYS A 120 -0.20 4.52 -17.78
C LYS A 120 -0.50 3.19 -18.48
N GLU A 121 -0.59 2.11 -17.71
CA GLU A 121 -0.95 0.78 -18.16
C GLU A 121 -2.35 0.48 -17.66
N SER A 122 -3.36 0.97 -18.38
CA SER A 122 -4.76 0.96 -17.93
C SER A 122 -5.42 -0.41 -17.92
N VAL A 123 -4.73 -1.49 -18.22
CA VAL A 123 -5.28 -2.86 -18.17
C VAL A 123 -4.48 -3.68 -17.18
N CYS A 124 -5.18 -4.34 -16.24
CA CYS A 124 -4.58 -5.26 -15.30
C CYS A 124 -3.88 -6.40 -16.04
N PRO A 125 -2.57 -6.63 -15.81
CA PRO A 125 -1.81 -7.65 -16.54
C PRO A 125 -2.31 -9.07 -16.28
N ASP A 126 -2.97 -9.30 -15.13
CA ASP A 126 -3.38 -10.62 -14.69
C ASP A 126 -4.79 -11.02 -15.14
N CYS A 127 -5.75 -10.09 -15.08
CA CYS A 127 -7.17 -10.42 -15.32
C CYS A 127 -7.82 -9.60 -16.45
N GLY A 128 -7.10 -8.66 -17.06
CA GLY A 128 -7.60 -7.87 -18.18
C GLY A 128 -8.63 -6.80 -17.81
N TYR A 129 -8.91 -6.59 -16.52
CA TYR A 129 -9.77 -5.48 -16.07
C TYR A 129 -9.13 -4.14 -16.37
N GLU A 130 -9.92 -3.19 -16.86
CA GLU A 130 -9.43 -1.91 -17.35
C GLU A 130 -9.84 -0.74 -16.44
N LEU A 131 -8.86 0.12 -16.13
CA LEU A 131 -9.06 1.37 -15.42
C LEU A 131 -9.74 2.39 -16.34
N GLY A 132 -10.83 2.97 -15.86
CA GLY A 132 -11.74 3.83 -16.59
C GLY A 132 -12.94 3.10 -17.22
N ASN A 133 -12.95 1.77 -17.19
CA ASN A 133 -14.02 0.95 -17.74
C ASN A 133 -14.67 0.08 -16.64
N GLN A 134 -14.17 -1.14 -16.40
CA GLN A 134 -14.68 -2.01 -15.31
C GLN A 134 -14.26 -1.52 -13.93
N VAL A 135 -13.12 -0.82 -13.84
CA VAL A 135 -12.57 -0.27 -12.60
C VAL A 135 -12.49 1.25 -12.73
N LYS A 136 -12.99 2.00 -11.76
CA LYS A 136 -12.74 3.45 -11.63
C LYS A 136 -12.29 3.78 -10.22
N ILE A 137 -11.44 4.78 -10.06
CA ILE A 137 -11.12 5.32 -8.73
C ILE A 137 -12.30 6.16 -8.27
N LEU A 138 -12.86 5.86 -7.11
CA LEU A 138 -13.95 6.61 -6.50
C LEU A 138 -13.35 7.78 -5.70
N ILE A 139 -13.73 9.01 -6.05
CA ILE A 139 -13.38 10.22 -5.31
C ILE A 139 -14.66 10.76 -4.67
N ASP A 140 -14.85 10.55 -3.38
CA ASP A 140 -16.04 10.98 -2.63
C ASP A 140 -15.76 12.00 -1.53
N ASP A 141 -14.50 12.16 -1.12
CA ASP A 141 -14.04 13.12 -0.11
C ASP A 141 -13.21 14.28 -0.69
N ASN A 142 -13.17 14.39 -2.02
CA ASN A 142 -12.32 15.32 -2.76
C ASN A 142 -10.82 15.12 -2.50
N ALA A 143 -10.36 13.98 -1.98
CA ALA A 143 -8.93 13.71 -1.84
C ALA A 143 -8.29 13.39 -3.19
N CYS A 144 -7.07 13.89 -3.42
CA CYS A 144 -6.31 13.62 -4.64
C CYS A 144 -5.87 12.15 -4.68
N PRO A 145 -6.22 11.36 -5.73
CA PRO A 145 -5.83 9.94 -5.80
C PRO A 145 -4.35 9.71 -6.07
N HIS A 146 -3.57 10.77 -6.35
CA HIS A 146 -2.14 10.69 -6.62
C HIS A 146 -1.28 10.88 -5.38
N CYS A 147 -1.62 11.86 -4.52
CA CYS A 147 -0.86 12.20 -3.31
C CYS A 147 -1.63 12.05 -2.01
N LEU A 148 -2.96 11.90 -2.04
CA LEU A 148 -3.88 11.77 -0.90
C LEU A 148 -3.92 12.96 0.08
N GLU A 149 -2.99 13.90 -0.01
CA GLU A 149 -2.94 15.09 0.84
C GLU A 149 -3.74 16.26 0.26
N GLY A 150 -3.67 16.45 -1.05
CA GLY A 150 -4.31 17.58 -1.73
C GLY A 150 -5.78 17.34 -2.06
N ARG A 151 -6.45 18.42 -2.47
CA ARG A 151 -7.86 18.41 -2.85
C ARG A 151 -8.03 18.43 -4.37
N VAL A 152 -9.04 17.72 -4.85
CA VAL A 152 -9.49 17.73 -6.25
C VAL A 152 -11.01 17.71 -6.28
N SER A 153 -11.61 18.34 -7.28
CA SER A 153 -13.04 18.24 -7.51
C SER A 153 -13.34 18.12 -9.00
N ARG A 154 -14.59 17.82 -9.34
CA ARG A 154 -15.00 17.79 -10.75
C ARG A 154 -14.80 19.13 -11.46
N GLN A 155 -14.93 20.24 -10.74
CA GLN A 155 -14.76 21.60 -11.29
C GLN A 155 -13.28 22.01 -11.33
N GLU A 156 -12.50 21.50 -10.37
CA GLU A 156 -11.08 21.78 -10.19
C GLU A 156 -10.31 20.44 -10.10
N PRO A 157 -10.10 19.75 -11.24
CA PRO A 157 -9.54 18.39 -11.25
C PRO A 157 -8.02 18.36 -11.04
N ARG A 158 -7.37 19.52 -10.94
CA ARG A 158 -5.93 19.62 -10.68
C ARG A 158 -5.71 19.77 -9.18
N CYS A 159 -4.86 18.90 -8.63
CA CYS A 159 -4.52 18.89 -7.22
C CYS A 159 -3.79 20.18 -6.81
N ASP A 160 -4.22 20.76 -5.69
CA ASP A 160 -3.62 21.96 -5.10
C ASP A 160 -2.26 21.69 -4.41
N ALA A 161 -1.98 20.44 -4.01
CA ALA A 161 -0.74 20.05 -3.35
C ALA A 161 0.33 19.53 -4.32
N CYS A 162 0.01 18.53 -5.14
CA CYS A 162 0.99 17.89 -6.03
C CYS A 162 0.94 18.40 -7.48
N GLY A 163 -0.07 19.19 -7.85
CA GLY A 163 -0.23 19.73 -9.20
C GLY A 163 -0.67 18.72 -10.27
N GLU A 164 -0.80 17.44 -9.92
CA GLU A 164 -1.30 16.38 -10.81
C GLU A 164 -2.75 16.63 -11.20
N GLN A 165 -3.08 16.28 -12.44
CA GLN A 165 -4.43 16.45 -12.98
C GLN A 165 -5.14 15.10 -13.04
N VAL A 166 -6.29 15.02 -12.38
CA VAL A 166 -7.15 13.84 -12.41
C VAL A 166 -7.83 13.72 -13.77
N GLU A 167 -7.61 12.59 -14.43
CA GLU A 167 -8.27 12.29 -15.71
C GLU A 167 -9.69 11.74 -15.47
N GLU A 168 -10.71 12.46 -15.93
CA GLU A 168 -12.13 12.13 -15.70
C GLU A 168 -12.50 10.70 -16.17
N LYS A 169 -11.82 10.17 -17.20
CA LYS A 169 -12.05 8.79 -17.66
C LYS A 169 -11.73 7.74 -16.59
N PHE A 170 -10.74 7.97 -15.72
CA PHE A 170 -10.24 6.98 -14.76
C PHE A 170 -10.96 7.03 -13.41
N VAL A 171 -11.78 8.04 -13.19
CA VAL A 171 -12.41 8.29 -11.89
C VAL A 171 -13.93 8.30 -11.97
N SER A 172 -14.54 8.05 -10.83
CA SER A 172 -15.95 8.27 -10.58
C SER A 172 -16.05 9.27 -9.43
N TRP A 173 -16.76 10.37 -9.65
CA TRP A 173 -17.04 11.34 -8.60
C TRP A 173 -18.24 10.84 -7.78
N GLY A 174 -18.07 10.74 -6.47
CA GLY A 174 -19.11 10.37 -5.49
C GLY A 174 -20.02 11.52 -5.11
#